data_AF-A0A2S8ZFH4-F1
#
_entry.id   AF-A0A2S8ZFH4-F1
#
_cell.length_a   1.000
_cell.length_b   1.000
_cell.length_c   1.000
_cell.angle_alpha   90.00
_cell.angle_beta   90.00
_cell.angle_gamma   90.00
#
_symmetry.space_group_name_H-M   'P 1'
#
loop_
_entity.id
_entity.type
_entity.pdbx_description
1 polymer ?
#
loop_
_entity_poly.entity_id
_entity_poly.type
_entity_poly.pdbx_seq_one_letter_code
_entity_poly.pdbx_strand_id
1 'polypeptide(L)'
;MAVAAPLASELCELIVSLEPRVDLVVDPSLVAPMRHPADFSGDPSFRRTAEQQAVFEGMLDSADVLYGIPDVDPMALARTVRANPLLRWVHT
;
A
#
# COMPACT_ATOMS: atom_id res chain seq x y z
N MET A 1 6.82 6.64 -2.68
CA MET A 1 6.47 5.60 -1.68
C MET A 1 5.00 5.24 -1.86
N ALA A 2 4.68 3.95 -2.05
CA ALA A 2 3.30 3.47 -2.12
C ALA A 2 2.85 2.81 -0.81
N VAL A 3 1.57 2.96 -0.48
CA VAL A 3 0.96 2.42 0.74
C VAL A 3 0.21 1.13 0.41
N ALA A 4 0.76 -0.01 0.83
CA ALA A 4 0.23 -1.35 0.55
C ALA A 4 -0.68 -1.91 1.65
N ALA A 5 -0.70 -1.25 2.80
CA ALA A 5 -1.50 -1.62 3.96
C ALA A 5 -2.30 -0.40 4.46
N PRO A 6 -3.39 -0.61 5.21
CA PRO A 6 -4.23 0.48 5.68
C PRO A 6 -3.44 1.49 6.51
N LEU A 7 -3.57 2.78 6.14
CA LEU A 7 -2.93 3.89 6.82
C LEU A 7 -3.95 5.01 7.00
N ALA A 8 -4.09 5.50 8.23
CA ALA A 8 -5.03 6.58 8.54
C ALA A 8 -4.67 7.85 7.77
N SER A 9 -5.68 8.56 7.25
CA SER A 9 -5.48 9.76 6.41
C SER A 9 -4.65 10.83 7.12
N GLU A 10 -4.83 10.99 8.44
CA GLU A 10 -4.08 11.93 9.27
C GLU A 10 -2.58 11.63 9.30
N LEU A 11 -2.21 10.35 9.17
CA LEU A 11 -0.80 9.93 9.08
C LEU A 11 -0.23 10.15 7.69
N CYS A 12 -1.03 9.97 6.63
CA CYS A 12 -0.63 10.33 5.27
C CYS A 12 -0.32 11.84 5.18
N GLU A 13 -1.21 12.67 5.71
CA GLU A 13 -1.01 14.13 5.78
C GLU A 13 0.24 14.50 6.58
N LEU A 14 0.46 13.83 7.72
CA LEU A 14 1.64 14.05 8.55
C LEU A 14 2.94 13.70 7.81
N ILE A 15 2.98 12.58 7.08
CA ILE A 15 4.15 12.16 6.28
C ILE A 15 4.49 13.23 5.25
N VAL A 16 3.51 13.65 4.44
CA VAL A 16 3.72 14.65 3.39
C VAL A 16 4.09 16.02 3.97
N SER A 17 3.52 16.38 5.13
CA SER A 17 3.86 17.64 5.81
C SER A 17 5.26 17.65 6.39
N LEU A 18 5.75 16.53 6.93
CA LEU A 18 7.07 16.45 7.57
C LEU A 18 8.20 16.18 6.56
N GLU A 19 7.92 15.44 5.49
CA GLU A 19 8.89 15.11 4.46
C GLU A 19 8.30 15.34 3.04
N PRO A 20 8.32 16.59 2.55
CA PRO A 20 7.72 16.95 1.27
C PRO A 20 8.45 16.37 0.05
N ARG A 21 9.62 15.74 0.22
CA ARG A 21 10.29 15.02 -0.87
C ARG A 21 9.68 13.63 -1.12
N VAL A 22 8.88 13.12 -0.19
CA VAL A 22 8.16 11.86 -0.39
C VAL A 22 6.97 12.11 -1.29
N ASP A 23 7.01 11.51 -2.49
CA ASP A 23 5.82 11.32 -3.31
C ASP A 23 5.02 10.14 -2.73
N LEU A 24 3.96 10.45 -1.98
CA LEU A 24 3.12 9.46 -1.30
C LEU A 24 1.99 9.03 -2.24
N VAL A 25 2.08 7.79 -2.72
CA VAL A 25 1.06 7.17 -3.57
C VAL A 25 0.14 6.30 -2.70
N VAL A 26 -1.09 6.76 -2.47
CA VAL A 26 -2.06 6.11 -1.60
C VAL A 26 -3.47 6.26 -2.16
N ASP A 27 -4.22 5.16 -2.16
CA ASP A 27 -5.67 5.15 -2.39
C ASP A 27 -6.33 4.30 -1.30
N PRO A 28 -6.98 4.94 -0.30
CA PRO A 28 -7.64 4.22 0.79
C PRO A 28 -8.77 3.29 0.34
N SER A 29 -9.34 3.49 -0.86
CA SER A 29 -10.40 2.64 -1.39
C SER A 29 -9.90 1.29 -1.91
N LEU A 30 -8.58 1.13 -2.06
CA LEU A 30 -7.93 -0.08 -2.57
C LEU A 30 -7.38 -0.99 -1.47
N VAL A 31 -7.39 -0.54 -0.22
CA VAL A 31 -6.94 -1.32 0.94
C VAL A 31 -8.11 -1.62 1.88
N ALA A 32 -8.08 -2.79 2.51
CA ALA A 32 -9.14 -3.20 3.44
C ALA A 32 -9.18 -2.24 4.65
N PRO A 33 -10.31 -1.59 4.99
CA PRO A 33 -10.35 -0.67 6.12
C PRO A 33 -9.92 -1.33 7.45
N MET A 34 -9.14 -0.61 8.28
CA MET A 34 -8.74 -1.10 9.61
C MET A 34 -9.96 -1.28 10.51
N ARG A 35 -10.03 -2.40 11.25
CA ARG A 35 -11.06 -2.61 12.29
C ARG A 35 -10.61 -2.13 13.66
N HIS A 36 -9.30 -2.14 13.92
CA HIS A 36 -8.65 -1.68 15.15
C HIS A 36 -7.22 -1.19 14.85
N PRO A 37 -6.55 -0.47 15.78
CA PRO A 37 -5.16 -0.08 15.59
C PRO A 37 -4.26 -1.28 15.25
N ALA A 38 -3.31 -1.07 14.34
CA ALA A 38 -2.40 -2.10 13.80
C ALA A 38 -3.09 -3.29 13.08
N ASP A 39 -4.35 -3.15 12.63
CA ASP A 39 -5.01 -4.15 11.77
C ASP A 39 -4.53 -4.04 10.32
N PHE A 40 -3.38 -4.63 10.02
CA PHE A 40 -2.80 -4.60 8.67
C PHE A 40 -3.57 -5.43 7.64
N SER A 41 -4.36 -6.42 8.09
CA SER A 41 -5.22 -7.22 7.21
C SER A 41 -6.55 -6.54 6.89
N GLY A 42 -7.02 -5.65 7.76
CA GLY A 42 -8.27 -4.91 7.61
C GLY A 42 -9.53 -5.79 7.63
N ASP A 43 -10.63 -5.22 7.14
CA ASP A 43 -11.92 -5.89 7.03
C ASP A 43 -11.87 -7.15 6.13
N PRO A 44 -12.11 -8.36 6.65
CA PRO A 44 -12.03 -9.61 5.88
C PRO A 44 -13.16 -9.75 4.84
N SER A 45 -14.18 -8.89 4.86
CA SER A 45 -15.24 -8.84 3.85
C SER A 45 -14.87 -7.97 2.64
N PHE A 46 -13.84 -7.12 2.76
CA PHE A 46 -13.37 -6.26 1.69
C PHE A 46 -12.90 -7.07 0.48
N ARG A 47 -13.38 -6.71 -0.71
CA ARG A 47 -12.96 -7.32 -1.97
C ARG A 47 -12.73 -6.21 -2.99
N ARG A 48 -11.54 -6.18 -3.59
CA ARG A 48 -11.28 -5.39 -4.78
C ARG A 48 -11.94 -6.07 -6.00
N THR A 49 -12.51 -5.27 -6.90
CA THR A 49 -12.81 -5.75 -8.26
C THR A 49 -11.51 -6.00 -9.03
N ALA A 50 -11.59 -6.65 -10.19
CA ALA A 50 -10.40 -6.87 -11.03
C ALA A 50 -9.75 -5.56 -11.47
N GLU A 51 -10.56 -4.52 -11.75
CA GLU A 51 -10.08 -3.20 -12.12
C GLU A 51 -9.38 -2.52 -10.93
N GLN A 52 -9.97 -2.58 -9.74
CA GLN A 52 -9.35 -2.07 -8.51
C GLN A 52 -8.05 -2.83 -8.18
N GLN A 53 -8.00 -4.14 -8.43
CA GLN A 53 -6.79 -4.93 -8.28
C GLN A 53 -5.69 -4.40 -9.21
N ALA A 54 -5.99 -4.16 -10.49
CA ALA A 54 -5.02 -3.64 -11.44
C ALA A 54 -4.51 -2.23 -11.07
N VAL A 55 -5.40 -1.36 -10.57
CA VAL A 55 -5.00 -0.02 -10.09
C VAL A 55 -4.08 -0.13 -8.87
N PHE A 56 -4.45 -0.97 -7.90
CA PHE A 56 -3.62 -1.20 -6.70
C PHE A 56 -2.24 -1.73 -7.08
N GLU A 57 -2.20 -2.70 -7.98
CA GLU A 57 -0.95 -3.26 -8.49
C GLU A 57 -0.09 -2.22 -9.22
N GLY A 58 -0.68 -1.42 -10.11
CA GLY A 58 0.03 -0.34 -10.80
C GLY A 58 0.57 0.72 -9.83
N MET A 59 -0.18 1.03 -8.77
CA MET A 59 0.27 1.90 -7.68
C MET A 59 1.53 1.36 -7.02
N LEU A 60 1.51 0.09 -6.59
CA LEU A 60 2.66 -0.56 -5.96
C LEU A 60 3.86 -0.69 -6.92
N ASP A 61 3.60 -0.92 -8.20
CA ASP A 61 4.63 -1.15 -9.21
C ASP A 61 5.33 0.16 -9.64
N SER A 62 4.78 1.32 -9.25
CA SER A 62 5.32 2.65 -9.56
C SER A 62 6.28 3.23 -8.50
N ALA A 63 6.33 2.64 -7.30
CA ALA A 63 7.06 3.23 -6.17
C ALA A 63 8.36 2.48 -5.84
N ASP A 64 9.39 3.22 -5.43
CA ASP A 64 10.67 2.68 -4.98
C ASP A 64 10.66 2.19 -3.52
N VAL A 65 9.62 2.56 -2.76
CA VAL A 65 9.40 2.17 -1.37
C VAL A 65 7.96 1.74 -1.16
N LEU A 66 7.76 0.63 -0.45
CA LEU A 66 6.44 0.20 0.04
C LEU A 66 6.31 0.36 1.55
N TYR A 67 5.17 0.89 1.98
CA TYR A 67 4.70 0.80 3.36
C TYR A 67 3.72 -0.38 3.47
N GLY A 68 4.13 -1.43 4.18
CA GLY A 68 3.38 -2.66 4.38
C GLY A 68 3.63 -3.74 3.32
N ILE A 69 3.12 -4.95 3.61
CA ILE A 69 3.10 -6.09 2.69
C ILE A 69 1.74 -6.07 1.97
N PRO A 70 1.71 -6.08 0.61
CA PRO A 70 0.46 -6.15 -0.14
C PRO A 70 -0.39 -7.34 0.31
N ASP A 71 -1.63 -7.06 0.73
CA ASP A 71 -2.60 -8.06 1.21
C ASP A 71 -2.14 -8.95 2.37
N VAL A 72 -1.03 -8.59 3.04
CA VAL A 72 -0.32 -9.45 4.00
C VAL A 72 -0.01 -10.83 3.39
N ASP A 73 0.16 -10.90 2.07
CA ASP A 73 0.39 -12.12 1.30
C ASP A 73 1.80 -12.13 0.69
N PRO A 74 2.66 -13.12 1.03
CA PRO A 74 3.99 -13.24 0.43
C PRO A 74 3.95 -13.40 -1.10
N MET A 75 2.88 -13.97 -1.68
CA MET A 75 2.77 -14.13 -3.12
C MET A 75 2.49 -12.78 -3.81
N ALA A 76 1.65 -11.94 -3.22
CA ALA A 76 1.41 -10.58 -3.69
C ALA A 76 2.69 -9.74 -3.62
N LEU A 77 3.47 -9.86 -2.53
CA LEU A 77 4.79 -9.21 -2.45
C LEU A 77 5.73 -9.71 -3.56
N ALA A 78 5.81 -11.03 -3.76
CA ALA A 78 6.67 -11.60 -4.79
C ALA A 78 6.27 -11.15 -6.21
N ARG A 79 4.97 -10.96 -6.49
CA ARG A 79 4.48 -10.36 -7.74
C ARG A 79 5.00 -8.93 -7.89
N THR A 80 4.82 -8.08 -6.87
CA THR A 80 5.27 -6.69 -6.88
C THR A 80 6.79 -6.58 -7.09
N VAL A 81 7.60 -7.38 -6.38
CA VAL A 81 9.06 -7.39 -6.56
C VAL A 81 9.48 -7.75 -8.00
N ARG A 82 8.76 -8.67 -8.66
CA ARG A 82 9.05 -9.05 -10.05
C ARG A 82 8.60 -7.99 -11.06
N ALA A 83 7.48 -7.32 -10.79
CA ALA A 83 6.89 -6.31 -11.68
C ALA A 83 7.54 -4.93 -11.52
N ASN A 84 8.12 -4.65 -10.36
CA ASN A 84 8.68 -3.35 -9.99
C ASN A 84 10.22 -3.39 -9.89
N PRO A 85 10.95 -3.09 -10.97
CA PRO A 85 12.42 -3.03 -10.94
C PRO A 85 12.96 -1.82 -10.15
N LEU A 86 12.10 -0.87 -9.78
CA LEU A 86 12.49 0.31 -9.01
C LEU A 86 12.43 0.05 -7.50
N LEU A 87 11.82 -1.04 -7.03
CA LEU A 87 11.61 -1.30 -5.61
C LEU A 87 12.94 -1.47 -4.86
N ARG A 88 13.17 -0.63 -3.84
CA ARG A 88 14.40 -0.58 -3.03
C ARG A 88 14.18 -0.93 -1.56
N TRP A 89 12.97 -0.68 -1.04
CA TRP A 89 12.69 -0.86 0.39
C TRP A 89 11.22 -1.25 0.64
N VAL A 90 11.02 -2.13 1.62
CA VAL A 90 9.71 -2.47 2.17
C VAL A 90 9.76 -2.24 3.67
N HIS A 91 8.87 -1.40 4.18
CA HIS A 91 8.72 -1.14 5.61
C HIS A 91 7.56 -1.96 6.18
N THR A 92 7.78 -2.69 7.26
CA THR A 92 6.80 -3.59 7.91
C THR A 92 6.69 -3.30 9.39
#